data_AF-C3R163-F1
#
_entry.id   AF-C3R163-F1
#
_cell.length_a   1.000
_cell.length_b   1.000
_cell.length_c   1.000
_cell.angle_alpha   90.00
_cell.angle_beta   90.00
_cell.angle_gamma   90.00
#
_symmetry.space_group_name_H-M   'P 1'
#
loop_
_entity.id
_entity.type
_entity.pdbx_description
1 polymer ?
#
loop_
_entity_poly.entity_id
_entity_poly.type
_entity_poly.pdbx_seq_one_letter_code
_entity_poly.pdbx_strand_id
1 'polypeptide(L)'
;MGNERKKINLTDIDENSIVASFKEGRPADGQAQAAGNKGQSGEESGYVRLFIHESPVCARLGKTIYLRKEFHERIQRIVQTIGNNEMSIFSYVDNVLEQHFAAYQDEITKEYRKRSTELF
;
A
#
# COMPACT_ATOMS: atom_id res chain seq x y z
N MET A 1 -7.74 -21.10 -46.98
CA MET A 1 -6.85 -19.94 -46.77
C MET A 1 -6.96 -19.56 -45.31
N GLY A 2 -5.88 -19.77 -44.55
CA GLY A 2 -5.87 -19.69 -43.08
C GLY A 2 -5.80 -18.25 -42.59
N ASN A 3 -6.56 -17.94 -41.54
CA ASN A 3 -6.59 -16.61 -40.95
C ASN A 3 -5.54 -16.53 -39.82
N GLU A 4 -4.43 -15.84 -40.08
CA GLU A 4 -3.42 -15.49 -39.08
C GLU A 4 -3.98 -14.47 -38.09
N ARG A 5 -4.23 -14.92 -36.86
CA ARG A 5 -4.49 -14.03 -35.72
C ARG A 5 -3.17 -13.37 -35.33
N LYS A 6 -3.07 -12.05 -35.55
CA LYS A 6 -1.99 -11.21 -35.01
C LYS A 6 -1.92 -11.40 -33.49
N LYS A 7 -0.79 -11.94 -33.01
CA LYS A 7 -0.43 -11.94 -31.59
C LYS A 7 -0.16 -10.50 -31.19
N ILE A 8 -1.00 -9.95 -30.30
CA ILE A 8 -0.66 -8.75 -29.55
C ILE A 8 0.40 -9.15 -28.52
N ASN A 9 1.62 -8.61 -28.62
CA ASN A 9 2.61 -8.75 -27.57
C ASN A 9 2.22 -7.80 -26.43
N LEU A 10 2.11 -8.32 -25.21
CA LEU A 10 1.61 -7.61 -24.02
C LEU A 10 2.70 -6.78 -23.31
N THR A 11 3.84 -6.52 -23.97
CA THR A 11 5.03 -5.95 -23.33
C THR A 11 5.40 -4.52 -23.75
N ASP A 12 4.59 -3.87 -24.61
CA ASP A 12 4.91 -2.53 -25.12
C ASP A 12 3.82 -1.50 -24.79
N ILE A 13 3.22 -1.59 -23.59
CA ILE A 13 2.40 -0.50 -23.06
C ILE A 13 3.34 0.43 -22.29
N ASP A 14 3.86 1.43 -22.99
CA ASP A 14 4.68 2.50 -22.44
C ASP A 14 3.88 3.30 -21.40
N GLU A 15 4.38 3.33 -20.17
CA GLU A 15 3.74 3.91 -18.98
C GLU A 15 3.48 5.42 -19.13
N ASN A 16 4.22 6.10 -20.02
CA ASN A 16 4.00 7.52 -20.33
C ASN A 16 2.75 7.76 -21.19
N SER A 17 2.22 6.75 -21.88
CA SER A 17 1.03 6.91 -22.74
C SER A 17 -0.27 7.02 -21.92
N ILE A 18 -0.34 6.36 -20.75
CA ILE A 18 -1.50 6.45 -19.84
C ILE A 18 -1.60 7.85 -19.22
N VAL A 19 -0.46 8.45 -18.85
CA VAL A 19 -0.41 9.76 -18.18
C VAL A 19 -0.84 10.90 -19.11
N ALA A 20 -0.58 10.79 -20.42
CA ALA A 20 -0.99 11.80 -21.39
C ALA A 20 -2.52 11.85 -21.59
N SER A 21 -3.22 10.73 -21.47
CA SER A 21 -4.68 10.68 -21.66
C SER A 21 -5.49 11.29 -20.51
N PHE A 22 -4.90 11.50 -19.33
CA PHE A 22 -5.58 12.14 -18.19
C PHE A 22 -5.36 13.65 -18.11
N LYS A 23 -4.60 14.25 -19.02
CA LYS A 23 -4.15 15.63 -18.89
C LYS A 23 -4.52 16.55 -20.06
N GLU A 24 -5.73 16.42 -20.58
CA GLU A 24 -6.35 17.46 -21.41
C GLU A 24 -7.85 17.62 -21.10
N GLY A 25 -8.16 18.55 -20.19
CA GLY A 25 -9.52 18.93 -19.80
C GLY A 25 -9.54 19.99 -18.69
N ARG A 26 -9.38 21.26 -19.11
CA ARG A 26 -9.68 22.59 -18.48
C ARG A 26 -10.02 22.76 -16.98
N PRO A 27 -9.71 23.95 -16.38
CA PRO A 27 -9.73 24.17 -14.92
C PRO A 27 -11.02 24.81 -14.36
N ALA A 28 -11.12 24.69 -13.03
CA ALA A 28 -11.83 25.51 -12.04
C ALA A 28 -13.38 25.55 -12.04
N ASP A 29 -14.00 24.93 -11.02
CA ASP A 29 -14.68 25.66 -9.94
C ASP A 29 -15.30 24.71 -8.90
N GLY A 30 -15.13 25.04 -7.61
CA GLY A 30 -16.17 24.80 -6.60
C GLY A 30 -16.13 23.51 -5.75
N GLN A 31 -15.92 23.75 -4.44
CA GLN A 31 -16.45 23.02 -3.28
C GLN A 31 -15.71 21.79 -2.74
N ALA A 32 -15.24 21.99 -1.50
CA ALA A 32 -14.84 20.99 -0.55
C ALA A 32 -15.95 19.96 -0.31
N GLN A 33 -15.60 18.67 -0.33
CA GLN A 33 -16.29 17.64 0.45
C GLN A 33 -15.25 16.67 1.02
N ALA A 34 -15.00 16.84 2.33
CA ALA A 34 -14.50 15.78 3.17
C ALA A 34 -15.57 14.70 3.24
N ALA A 35 -15.50 13.70 2.36
CA ALA A 35 -16.29 12.49 2.45
C ALA A 35 -15.50 11.46 3.26
N GLY A 36 -15.56 11.61 4.59
CA GLY A 36 -15.27 10.50 5.48
C GLY A 36 -16.30 9.41 5.20
N ASN A 37 -15.90 8.36 4.49
CA ASN A 37 -16.73 7.19 4.28
C ASN A 37 -16.79 6.41 5.59
N LYS A 38 -17.70 6.84 6.49
CA LYS A 38 -18.12 6.04 7.64
C LYS A 38 -19.04 4.92 7.14
N GLY A 39 -18.41 3.88 6.59
CA GLY A 39 -19.06 2.63 6.23
C GLY A 39 -19.02 1.64 7.39
N GLN A 40 -20.16 1.46 8.06
CA GLN A 40 -20.60 0.21 8.70
C GLN A 40 -19.85 -0.27 9.96
N SER A 41 -20.23 0.30 11.10
CA SER A 41 -19.97 -0.27 12.43
C SER A 41 -20.81 -1.52 12.70
N GLY A 42 -20.40 -2.66 12.17
CA GLY A 42 -20.61 -3.97 12.79
C GLY A 42 -19.27 -4.36 13.40
N GLU A 43 -19.20 -4.64 14.70
CA GLU A 43 -17.96 -4.84 15.49
C GLU A 43 -16.76 -5.24 14.64
N GLU A 44 -16.00 -4.24 14.18
CA GLU A 44 -14.83 -4.48 13.36
C GLU A 44 -13.85 -5.26 14.21
N SER A 45 -13.49 -6.47 13.76
CA SER A 45 -12.47 -7.28 14.40
C SER A 45 -11.26 -6.40 14.73
N GLY A 46 -10.66 -6.57 15.91
CA GLY A 46 -9.47 -5.81 16.30
C GLY A 46 -8.36 -5.84 15.25
N TYR A 47 -8.29 -6.92 14.45
CA TYR A 47 -7.40 -7.01 13.29
C TYR A 47 -7.71 -5.97 12.20
N VAL A 48 -8.98 -5.82 11.81
CA VAL A 48 -9.40 -4.86 10.77
C VAL A 48 -9.05 -3.45 11.22
N ARG A 49 -9.38 -3.10 12.47
CA ARG A 49 -9.07 -1.78 13.03
C ARG A 49 -7.57 -1.47 13.08
N LEU A 50 -6.72 -2.47 13.35
CA LEU A 50 -5.28 -2.26 13.50
C LEU A 50 -4.50 -2.29 12.18
N PHE A 51 -4.97 -3.02 11.18
CA PHE A 51 -4.17 -3.28 9.97
C PHE A 51 -4.86 -2.87 8.67
N ILE A 52 -6.18 -2.69 8.67
CA ILE A 52 -6.99 -2.46 7.47
C ILE A 52 -7.50 -1.02 7.47
N HIS A 53 -6.58 -0.09 7.28
CA HIS A 53 -6.87 1.33 7.07
C HIS A 53 -5.79 1.97 6.20
N GLU A 54 -6.12 3.08 5.54
CA GLU A 54 -5.14 3.84 4.78
C GLU A 54 -4.08 4.45 5.71
N SER A 55 -2.82 4.41 5.29
CA SER A 55 -1.72 5.05 6.03
C SER A 55 -1.76 6.55 5.77
N PRO A 56 -1.50 7.39 6.79
CA PRO A 56 -1.39 8.84 6.61
C PRO A 56 -0.15 9.24 5.78
N VAL A 57 0.78 8.31 5.57
CA VAL A 57 2.01 8.56 4.80
C VAL A 57 1.77 8.27 3.33
N CYS A 58 2.15 9.21 2.47
CA CYS A 58 2.16 8.96 1.03
C CYS A 58 3.34 8.05 0.67
N ALA A 59 3.08 6.91 0.04
CA ALA A 59 4.10 5.93 -0.37
C ALA A 59 5.28 6.56 -1.14
N ARG A 60 5.03 7.61 -1.93
CA ARG A 60 6.04 8.34 -2.71
C ARG A 60 7.10 9.07 -1.85
N LEU A 61 6.78 9.34 -0.58
CA LEU A 61 7.71 9.89 0.40
C LEU A 61 8.53 8.80 1.11
N GLY A 62 8.17 7.54 0.91
CA GLY A 62 8.83 6.38 1.48
C GLY A 62 10.09 5.97 0.73
N LYS A 63 10.70 4.88 1.22
CA LYS A 63 11.82 4.20 0.55
C LYS A 63 11.35 2.84 0.03
N THR A 64 11.83 2.47 -1.15
CA THR A 64 11.52 1.15 -1.73
C THR A 64 12.27 0.05 -0.99
N ILE A 65 11.55 -1.00 -0.58
CA ILE A 65 12.11 -2.23 -0.03
C ILE A 65 11.73 -3.41 -0.94
N TYR A 66 12.63 -4.39 -1.05
CA TYR A 66 12.31 -5.63 -1.74
C TYR A 66 11.56 -6.56 -0.79
N LEU A 67 10.39 -7.04 -1.23
CA LEU A 67 9.60 -8.03 -0.50
C LEU A 67 9.60 -9.35 -1.28
N ARG A 68 9.65 -10.47 -0.55
CA ARG A 68 9.49 -11.81 -1.13
C ARG A 68 8.17 -11.92 -1.89
N LYS A 69 8.19 -12.59 -3.03
CA LYS A 69 7.01 -12.74 -3.91
C LYS A 69 5.81 -13.34 -3.17
N GLU A 70 6.04 -14.36 -2.36
CA GLU A 70 5.00 -15.05 -1.62
C GLU A 70 4.30 -14.14 -0.60
N PHE A 71 5.05 -13.20 -0.01
CA PHE A 71 4.51 -12.23 0.93
C PHE A 71 3.73 -11.14 0.20
N HIS A 72 4.24 -10.68 -0.95
CA HIS A 72 3.54 -9.73 -1.79
C HIS A 72 2.15 -10.26 -2.20
N GLU A 73 2.10 -11.49 -2.72
CA GLU A 73 0.83 -12.13 -3.12
C GLU A 73 -0.12 -12.30 -1.94
N ARG A 74 0.40 -12.65 -0.76
CA ARG A 74 -0.42 -12.80 0.45
C ARG A 74 -1.01 -11.46 0.90
N ILE A 75 -0.22 -10.40 0.93
CA ILE A 75 -0.68 -9.06 1.31
C ILE A 75 -1.70 -8.55 0.30
N GLN A 76 -1.44 -8.75 -0.99
CA GLN A 76 -2.37 -8.37 -2.05
C GLN A 76 -3.75 -9.01 -1.85
N ARG A 77 -3.81 -10.31 -1.51
CA ARG A 77 -5.09 -10.97 -1.21
C ARG A 77 -5.80 -10.39 0.01
N ILE A 78 -5.06 -10.04 1.07
CA ILE A 78 -5.62 -9.42 2.27
C ILE A 78 -6.27 -8.08 1.94
N VAL A 79 -5.52 -7.20 1.27
CA VAL A 79 -5.97 -5.86 0.87
C VAL A 79 -7.21 -5.93 -0.05
N GLN A 80 -7.24 -6.86 -0.98
CA GLN A 80 -8.36 -7.03 -1.91
C GLN A 80 -9.61 -7.64 -1.23
N THR A 81 -9.42 -8.62 -0.35
CA THR A 81 -10.54 -9.40 0.22
C THR A 81 -11.13 -8.75 1.46
N ILE A 82 -10.30 -8.14 2.31
CA ILE A 82 -10.69 -7.59 3.61
C ILE A 82 -10.74 -6.06 3.56
N GLY A 83 -9.76 -5.44 2.87
CA GLY A 83 -9.69 -3.98 2.73
C GLY A 83 -10.54 -3.41 1.60
N ASN A 84 -11.38 -4.23 0.97
CA ASN A 84 -12.26 -3.86 -0.15
C ASN A 84 -11.59 -3.02 -1.26
N ASN A 85 -10.28 -3.23 -1.46
CA ASN A 85 -9.49 -2.48 -2.43
C ASN A 85 -9.43 -0.96 -2.18
N GLU A 86 -9.73 -0.52 -0.96
CA GLU A 86 -9.69 0.89 -0.51
C GLU A 86 -8.31 1.30 0.03
N MET A 87 -7.37 0.37 0.13
CA MET A 87 -6.02 0.62 0.63
C MET A 87 -4.95 0.00 -0.26
N SER A 88 -3.72 0.47 -0.12
CA SER A 88 -2.58 -0.04 -0.87
C SER A 88 -1.80 -1.11 -0.10
N ILE A 89 -1.00 -1.91 -0.82
CA ILE A 89 -0.01 -2.82 -0.21
C ILE A 89 0.93 -2.05 0.71
N PHE A 90 1.33 -0.84 0.32
CA PHE A 90 2.15 0.04 1.15
C PHE A 90 1.46 0.34 2.48
N SER A 91 0.19 0.75 2.46
CA SER A 91 -0.57 1.08 3.66
C SER A 91 -0.63 -0.12 4.62
N TYR A 92 -0.86 -1.33 4.09
CA TYR A 92 -0.87 -2.54 4.93
C TYR A 92 0.50 -2.81 5.57
N VAL A 93 1.58 -2.71 4.79
CA VAL A 93 2.94 -2.92 5.30
C VAL A 93 3.30 -1.87 6.36
N ASP A 94 2.93 -0.61 6.13
CA ASP A 94 3.18 0.49 7.06
C ASP A 94 2.47 0.26 8.40
N ASN A 95 1.18 -0.10 8.39
CA ASN A 95 0.41 -0.42 9.60
C ASN A 95 1.01 -1.60 10.37
N VAL A 96 1.47 -2.65 9.67
CA VAL A 96 2.14 -3.80 10.30
C VAL A 96 3.44 -3.38 10.97
N LEU A 97 4.23 -2.53 10.30
CA LEU A 97 5.48 -2.02 10.85
C LEU A 97 5.24 -1.10 12.04
N GLU A 98 4.25 -0.22 11.96
CA GLU A 98 3.86 0.67 13.07
C GLU A 98 3.48 -0.14 14.32
N GLN A 99 2.61 -1.15 14.16
CA GLN A 99 2.24 -2.03 15.27
C GLN A 99 3.42 -2.86 15.79
N HIS A 100 4.29 -3.33 14.89
CA HIS A 100 5.50 -4.05 15.29
C HIS A 100 6.42 -3.17 16.13
N PHE A 101 6.68 -1.93 15.70
CA PHE A 101 7.53 -1.02 16.45
C PHE A 101 6.89 -0.61 17.77
N ALA A 102 5.58 -0.38 17.82
CA ALA A 102 4.87 -0.09 19.06
C ALA A 102 4.94 -1.25 20.06
N ALA A 103 4.81 -2.50 19.59
CA ALA A 103 4.82 -3.68 20.45
C ALA A 103 6.22 -4.11 20.92
N TYR A 104 7.27 -3.82 20.14
CA TYR A 104 8.63 -4.34 20.39
C TYR A 104 9.68 -3.25 20.59
N GLN A 105 9.28 -1.99 20.82
CA GLN A 105 10.20 -0.86 20.93
C GLN A 105 11.28 -1.09 22.02
N ASP A 106 10.87 -1.62 23.17
CA ASP A 106 11.74 -1.81 24.32
C ASP A 106 12.76 -2.92 24.06
N GLU A 107 12.33 -4.04 23.48
CA GLU A 107 13.21 -5.14 23.08
C GLU A 107 14.20 -4.69 22.01
N ILE A 108 13.74 -3.97 20.98
CA ILE A 108 14.59 -3.42 19.93
C ILE A 108 15.64 -2.48 20.54
N THR A 109 15.24 -1.60 21.46
CA THR A 109 16.15 -0.66 22.13
C THR A 109 17.18 -1.39 23.00
N LYS A 110 16.75 -2.43 23.71
CA LYS A 110 17.64 -3.25 24.55
C LYS A 110 18.71 -3.94 23.71
N GLU A 111 18.32 -4.59 22.61
CA GLU A 111 19.27 -5.29 21.73
C GLU A 111 20.21 -4.30 21.01
N TYR A 112 19.68 -3.13 20.61
CA TYR A 112 20.51 -2.08 20.01
C TYR A 112 21.59 -1.60 20.99
N ARG A 113 21.22 -1.30 22.24
CA ARG A 113 22.19 -0.85 23.26
C ARG A 113 23.26 -1.88 23.53
N LYS A 114 22.89 -3.15 23.69
CA LYS A 114 23.83 -4.26 23.93
C LYS A 114 24.90 -4.32 22.84
N ARG A 115 24.51 -4.18 21.57
CA ARG A 115 25.44 -4.23 20.43
C ARG A 115 26.23 -2.92 20.24
N SER A 116 25.65 -1.77 20.55
CA SER A 116 26.34 -0.47 20.47
C SER A 116 27.37 -0.28 21.56
N THR A 117 27.17 -0.82 22.76
CA THR A 117 28.16 -0.76 23.84
C THR A 117 29.31 -1.75 23.66
N GLU A 118 29.12 -2.83 22.88
CA GLU A 118 30.20 -3.77 22.53
C GLU A 118 31.11 -3.27 21.40
N LEU A 119 30.86 -2.05 20.87
CA LEU A 119 31.60 -1.50 19.72
C LEU A 119 32.69 -0.47 20.08
N PHE A 120 32.96 -0.25 21.38
CA PHE A 120 34.04 0.61 21.87
C PHE A 120 34.86 -0.08 22.96
#